data_AF-A0A1Y2D532-F1
#
_entry.id   AF-A0A1Y2D532-F1
#
_cell.length_a   1.000
_cell.length_b   1.000
_cell.length_c   1.000
_cell.angle_alpha   90.00
_cell.angle_beta   90.00
_cell.angle_gamma   90.00
#
_symmetry.space_group_name_H-M   'P 1'
#
loop_
_entity.id
_entity.type
_entity.pdbx_description
1 polymer ?
#
loop_
_entity_poly.entity_id
_entity_poly.type
_entity_poly.pdbx_seq_one_letter_code
_entity_poly.pdbx_strand_id
1 'polypeptide(L)'
;VYKGEIFGILGHNGAGKSTLIQNMVGLIHPDSGETYYGGRPLSKNKKEIYREFGIFEKKDYEVNKMSGGQKRKLCIGLALIGNPKYVFLDEPTTGLDPLSRRKIWNLLLKVKKDRVIFITTHYMDEADIITDRKLILNHGIIRCLGSSVYLKNHFQMKYNLEVETSSPKEV
;
A
#
# COMPACT_ATOMS: atom_id res chain seq x y z
N VAL A 1 -11.00 -7.20 2.20
CA VAL A 1 -10.43 -6.60 0.97
C VAL A 1 -11.10 -7.21 -0.24
N TYR A 2 -11.23 -6.44 -1.31
CA TYR A 2 -11.98 -6.80 -2.52
C TYR A 2 -11.04 -6.91 -3.72
N LYS A 3 -11.36 -7.80 -4.67
CA LYS A 3 -10.64 -7.87 -5.95
C LYS A 3 -10.75 -6.52 -6.67
N GLY A 4 -9.64 -6.02 -7.22
CA GLY A 4 -9.59 -4.70 -7.87
C GLY A 4 -9.25 -3.55 -6.93
N GLU A 5 -9.08 -3.81 -5.63
CA GLU A 5 -8.87 -2.80 -4.59
C GLU A 5 -7.38 -2.53 -4.36
N ILE A 6 -7.01 -1.25 -4.29
CA ILE A 6 -5.77 -0.80 -3.63
C ILE A 6 -6.14 -0.39 -2.21
N PHE A 7 -5.66 -1.14 -1.23
CA PHE A 7 -5.92 -0.96 0.19
C PHE A 7 -4.73 -0.28 0.89
N GLY A 8 -4.95 0.92 1.39
CA GLY A 8 -3.94 1.70 2.11
C GLY A 8 -3.84 1.35 3.59
N ILE A 9 -2.62 1.27 4.12
CA ILE A 9 -2.33 1.17 5.55
C ILE A 9 -1.52 2.40 5.94
N LEU A 10 -2.13 3.30 6.70
CA LEU A 10 -1.55 4.58 7.12
C LEU A 10 -1.27 4.57 8.61
N GLY A 11 -0.40 5.48 9.02
CA GLY A 11 -0.01 5.69 10.41
C GLY A 11 1.36 6.35 10.46
N HIS A 12 1.68 6.97 11.59
CA HIS A 12 3.02 7.53 11.82
C HIS A 12 4.10 6.42 11.81
N ASN A 13 5.36 6.83 11.82
CA ASN A 13 6.47 5.89 11.96
C ASN A 13 6.39 5.19 13.32
N GLY A 14 6.53 3.87 13.34
CA GLY A 14 6.32 3.08 14.56
C GLY A 14 4.85 2.74 14.87
N ALA A 15 3.87 3.14 14.05
CA ALA A 15 2.47 2.78 14.27
C ALA A 15 2.14 1.29 14.08
N GLY A 16 3.09 0.47 13.61
CA GLY A 16 2.90 -0.97 13.36
C GLY A 16 2.54 -1.33 11.92
N LYS A 17 2.68 -0.41 10.95
CA LYS A 17 2.36 -0.63 9.52
C LYS A 17 3.10 -1.83 8.91
N SER A 18 4.44 -1.82 8.98
CA SER A 18 5.28 -2.90 8.43
C SER A 18 5.06 -4.22 9.17
N THR A 19 4.91 -4.17 10.50
CA THR A 19 4.58 -5.34 11.33
C THR A 19 3.25 -5.97 10.90
N LEU A 20 2.24 -5.15 10.61
CA LEU A 20 0.95 -5.64 10.12
C LEU A 20 1.08 -6.32 8.75
N ILE A 21 1.84 -5.74 7.81
CA ILE A 21 2.11 -6.40 6.52
C ILE A 21 2.85 -7.73 6.73
N GLN A 22 3.90 -7.74 7.56
CA GLN A 22 4.68 -8.95 7.84
C GLN A 22 3.82 -10.03 8.48
N ASN A 23 2.84 -9.65 9.31
CA ASN A 23 1.84 -10.55 9.84
C ASN A 23 0.91 -11.12 8.76
N MET A 24 0.38 -10.25 7.89
CA MET A 24 -0.50 -10.64 6.78
C MET A 24 0.16 -11.60 5.79
N VAL A 25 1.47 -11.42 5.56
CA VAL A 25 2.27 -12.30 4.68
C VAL A 25 2.74 -13.57 5.42
N GLY A 26 2.59 -13.64 6.74
CA GLY A 26 2.97 -14.83 7.54
C GLY A 26 4.45 -14.91 7.94
N LEU A 27 5.19 -13.80 7.74
CA LEU A 27 6.58 -13.63 8.16
C LEU A 27 6.70 -13.46 9.68
N ILE A 28 5.69 -12.84 10.30
CA ILE A 28 5.57 -12.67 11.76
C ILE A 28 4.25 -13.29 12.22
N HIS A 29 4.24 -13.94 13.38
CA HIS A 29 3.01 -14.45 13.99
C HIS A 29 2.37 -13.41 14.91
N PRO A 30 1.04 -13.30 14.93
CA PRO A 30 0.36 -12.44 15.89
C PRO A 30 0.51 -13.04 17.29
N ASP A 31 0.71 -12.18 18.29
CA ASP A 31 0.72 -12.61 19.70
C ASP A 31 -0.67 -13.08 20.16
N SER A 32 -1.74 -12.60 19.50
CA SER A 32 -3.12 -13.04 19.73
C SER A 32 -3.98 -12.90 18.46
N GLY A 33 -4.99 -13.76 18.32
CA GLY A 33 -5.86 -13.82 17.15
C GLY A 33 -5.29 -14.67 16.01
N GLU A 34 -6.06 -14.79 14.93
CA GLU A 34 -5.67 -15.57 13.75
C GLU A 34 -5.82 -14.74 12.47
N THR A 35 -4.84 -14.87 11.58
CA THR A 35 -4.86 -14.25 10.26
C THR A 35 -5.31 -15.28 9.23
N TYR A 36 -6.29 -14.89 8.41
CA TYR A 36 -6.89 -15.76 7.40
C TYR A 36 -6.58 -15.26 5.99
N TYR A 37 -6.31 -16.20 5.10
CA TYR A 37 -6.10 -15.96 3.67
C TYR A 37 -7.01 -16.89 2.87
N GLY A 38 -7.88 -16.32 2.01
CA GLY A 38 -8.87 -17.10 1.25
C GLY A 38 -9.79 -17.95 2.14
N GLY A 39 -10.09 -17.50 3.36
CA GLY A 39 -10.87 -18.24 4.35
C GLY A 39 -10.11 -19.33 5.12
N ARG A 40 -8.80 -19.50 4.89
CA ARG A 40 -7.96 -20.50 5.57
C ARG A 40 -6.96 -19.83 6.53
N PRO A 41 -6.63 -20.43 7.68
CA PRO A 41 -5.61 -19.89 8.58
C PRO A 41 -4.21 -19.89 7.93
N LEU A 42 -3.50 -18.75 8.01
CA LEU A 42 -2.13 -18.60 7.51
C LEU A 42 -1.13 -19.52 8.22
N SER A 43 -1.36 -19.83 9.49
CA SER A 43 -0.50 -20.70 10.30
C SER A 43 -0.33 -22.11 9.73
N LYS A 44 -1.34 -22.63 9.02
CA LYS A 44 -1.36 -24.02 8.52
C LYS A 44 -0.91 -24.17 7.06
N ASN A 45 -0.83 -23.10 6.26
CA ASN A 45 -0.66 -23.19 4.79
C ASN A 45 0.40 -22.25 4.18
N LYS A 46 1.44 -21.89 4.95
CA LYS A 46 2.46 -20.89 4.54
C LYS A 46 3.09 -21.15 3.16
N LYS A 47 3.38 -22.41 2.80
CA LYS A 47 4.06 -22.76 1.53
C LYS A 47 3.24 -22.43 0.28
N GLU A 48 1.94 -22.73 0.29
CA GLU A 48 1.04 -22.46 -0.86
C GLU A 48 0.82 -20.94 -1.01
N ILE A 49 0.67 -20.26 0.12
CA ILE A 49 0.49 -18.82 0.21
C ILE A 49 1.74 -18.07 -0.32
N TYR A 50 2.96 -18.50 0.04
CA TYR A 50 4.20 -17.90 -0.47
C TYR A 50 4.41 -18.07 -1.99
N ARG A 51 3.91 -19.17 -2.57
CA ARG A 51 3.90 -19.35 -4.03
C ARG A 51 2.94 -18.37 -4.70
N GLU A 52 1.75 -18.15 -4.15
CA GLU A 52 0.79 -17.19 -4.69
C GLU A 52 1.27 -15.73 -4.61
N PHE A 53 2.14 -15.40 -3.65
CA PHE A 53 2.76 -14.07 -3.54
C PHE A 53 4.01 -13.87 -4.41
N GLY A 54 4.50 -14.91 -5.10
CA GLY A 54 5.68 -14.80 -5.99
C GLY A 54 7.00 -14.50 -5.27
N ILE A 55 7.09 -14.73 -3.95
CA ILE A 55 8.24 -14.38 -3.10
C ILE A 55 9.24 -15.55 -2.94
N PHE A 56 9.09 -16.63 -3.71
CA PHE A 56 9.85 -17.87 -3.47
C PHE A 56 11.20 -17.97 -4.22
N GLU A 57 11.46 -17.14 -5.26
CA GLU A 57 12.52 -17.47 -6.24
C GLU A 57 13.54 -16.37 -6.63
N LYS A 58 13.85 -15.37 -5.79
CA LYS A 58 14.79 -14.29 -6.21
C LYS A 58 15.98 -14.12 -5.29
N LYS A 59 16.94 -15.05 -5.38
CA LYS A 59 18.12 -15.08 -4.50
C LYS A 59 19.42 -14.51 -5.11
N ASP A 60 19.58 -14.39 -6.43
CA ASP A 60 20.91 -14.08 -7.00
C ASP A 60 20.91 -12.96 -8.06
N TYR A 61 20.95 -11.69 -7.66
CA TYR A 61 21.16 -10.55 -8.57
C TYR A 61 21.99 -9.41 -7.93
N GLU A 62 22.97 -8.85 -8.65
CA GLU A 62 23.78 -7.71 -8.16
C GLU A 62 23.07 -6.36 -8.37
N VAL A 63 22.44 -5.88 -7.31
CA VAL A 63 21.68 -4.61 -7.26
C VAL A 63 22.58 -3.38 -7.02
N ASN A 64 23.90 -3.57 -6.96
CA ASN A 64 24.83 -2.62 -6.32
C ASN A 64 25.06 -1.30 -7.07
N LYS A 65 24.81 -1.23 -8.38
CA LYS A 65 25.02 -0.01 -9.20
C LYS A 65 23.75 0.83 -9.44
N MET A 66 22.60 0.42 -8.89
CA MET A 66 21.33 1.12 -9.08
C MET A 66 21.13 2.22 -8.03
N SER A 67 20.55 3.36 -8.44
CA SER A 67 20.05 4.37 -7.49
C SER A 67 18.93 3.78 -6.62
N GLY A 68 18.73 4.32 -5.41
CA GLY A 68 17.67 3.85 -4.50
C GLY A 68 16.29 3.79 -5.17
N GLY A 69 15.98 4.78 -6.01
CA GLY A 69 14.71 4.80 -6.76
C GLY A 69 14.60 3.74 -7.86
N GLN A 70 15.72 3.38 -8.50
CA GLN A 70 15.75 2.26 -9.45
C GLN A 70 15.57 0.92 -8.74
N LYS A 71 16.23 0.71 -7.57
CA LYS A 71 16.04 -0.49 -6.74
C LYS A 71 14.57 -0.65 -6.34
N ARG A 72 13.91 0.44 -5.95
CA ARG A 72 12.48 0.46 -5.60
C ARG A 72 11.59 0.03 -6.78
N LYS A 73 11.80 0.61 -7.96
CA LYS A 73 11.07 0.26 -9.18
C LYS A 73 11.27 -1.20 -9.56
N LEU A 74 12.49 -1.71 -9.41
CA LEU A 74 12.80 -3.13 -9.61
C LEU A 74 12.00 -3.99 -8.62
N CYS A 75 12.05 -3.72 -7.31
CA CYS A 75 11.30 -4.48 -6.30
C CYS A 75 9.79 -4.52 -6.61
N ILE A 76 9.20 -3.39 -7.02
CA ILE A 76 7.78 -3.34 -7.43
C ILE A 76 7.55 -4.24 -8.66
N GLY A 77 8.41 -4.14 -9.68
CA GLY A 77 8.36 -5.03 -10.84
C GLY A 77 8.45 -6.50 -10.44
N LEU A 78 9.37 -6.84 -9.52
CA LEU A 78 9.55 -8.20 -9.04
C LEU A 78 8.31 -8.73 -8.30
N ALA A 79 7.62 -7.89 -7.55
CA ALA A 79 6.39 -8.22 -6.83
C ALA A 79 5.15 -8.34 -7.75
N LEU A 80 5.21 -7.81 -8.97
CA LEU A 80 4.12 -7.90 -9.95
C LEU A 80 4.26 -9.08 -10.92
N ILE A 81 5.48 -9.64 -11.06
CA ILE A 81 5.77 -10.82 -11.89
C ILE A 81 4.95 -12.02 -11.41
N GLY A 82 4.43 -12.82 -12.35
CA GLY A 82 3.62 -14.00 -12.05
C GLY A 82 2.12 -13.71 -11.86
N ASN A 83 1.68 -12.45 -12.09
CA ASN A 83 0.29 -12.03 -11.93
C ASN A 83 -0.34 -12.44 -10.58
N PRO A 84 0.30 -12.15 -9.45
CA PRO A 84 -0.20 -12.54 -8.14
C PRO A 84 -1.55 -11.88 -7.85
N LYS A 85 -2.45 -12.65 -7.21
CA LYS A 85 -3.78 -12.18 -6.78
C LYS A 85 -3.71 -11.13 -5.68
N TYR A 86 -2.61 -11.12 -4.91
CA TYR A 86 -2.40 -10.23 -3.79
C TYR A 86 -0.96 -9.72 -3.80
N VAL A 87 -0.78 -8.42 -3.66
CA VAL A 87 0.52 -7.76 -3.70
C VAL A 87 0.67 -6.89 -2.46
N PHE A 88 1.77 -7.01 -1.75
CA PHE A 88 2.09 -6.18 -0.58
C PHE A 88 3.28 -5.29 -0.92
N LEU A 89 3.11 -3.98 -0.78
CA LEU A 89 4.13 -2.98 -1.04
C LEU A 89 4.34 -2.14 0.22
N ASP A 90 5.49 -2.32 0.87
CA ASP A 90 5.86 -1.53 2.03
C ASP A 90 6.51 -0.21 1.59
N GLU A 91 5.83 0.92 1.84
CA GLU A 91 6.26 2.29 1.55
C GLU A 91 6.82 2.52 0.13
N PRO A 92 6.17 2.02 -0.94
CA PRO A 92 6.77 1.83 -2.28
C PRO A 92 7.30 3.10 -2.96
N THR A 93 6.95 4.27 -2.47
CA THR A 93 7.28 5.58 -3.05
C THR A 93 8.19 6.44 -2.18
N THR A 94 8.56 5.98 -0.98
CA THR A 94 9.45 6.70 -0.07
C THR A 94 10.81 6.93 -0.71
N GLY A 95 11.28 8.19 -0.65
CA GLY A 95 12.56 8.62 -1.21
C GLY A 95 12.56 8.87 -2.73
N LEU A 96 11.40 8.85 -3.38
CA LEU A 96 11.26 9.17 -4.80
C LEU A 96 10.86 10.62 -5.04
N ASP A 97 11.36 11.18 -6.13
CA ASP A 97 10.90 12.47 -6.66
C ASP A 97 9.40 12.41 -7.06
N PRO A 98 8.68 13.55 -7.10
CA PRO A 98 7.25 13.59 -7.41
C PRO A 98 6.86 12.92 -8.75
N LEU A 99 7.68 13.02 -9.79
CA LEU A 99 7.39 12.42 -11.09
C LEU A 99 7.50 10.90 -11.04
N SER A 100 8.53 10.37 -10.37
CA SER A 100 8.68 8.93 -10.15
C SER A 100 7.53 8.34 -9.33
N ARG A 101 7.03 9.06 -8.31
CA ARG A 101 5.84 8.64 -7.54
C ARG A 101 4.61 8.49 -8.42
N ARG A 102 4.29 9.52 -9.21
CA ARG A 102 3.16 9.51 -10.16
C ARG A 102 3.25 8.36 -11.17
N LYS A 103 4.45 8.04 -11.66
CA LYS A 103 4.66 6.88 -12.56
C LYS A 103 4.30 5.55 -11.89
N ILE A 104 4.71 5.36 -10.63
CA ILE A 104 4.35 4.17 -9.85
C ILE A 104 2.84 4.13 -9.60
N TRP A 105 2.24 5.24 -9.19
CA TRP A 105 0.79 5.33 -8.97
C TRP A 105 -0.01 4.92 -10.21
N ASN A 106 0.35 5.46 -11.37
CA ASN A 106 -0.29 5.12 -12.64
C ASN A 106 -0.10 3.63 -13.00
N LEU A 107 1.06 3.05 -12.70
CA LEU A 107 1.29 1.61 -12.89
C LEU A 107 0.37 0.78 -11.99
N LEU A 108 0.32 1.10 -10.69
CA LEU A 108 -0.48 0.37 -9.71
C LEU A 108 -1.98 0.44 -10.03
N LEU A 109 -2.47 1.63 -10.42
CA LEU A 109 -3.85 1.83 -10.87
C LEU A 109 -4.18 1.02 -12.13
N LYS A 110 -3.23 0.83 -13.05
CA LYS A 110 -3.41 0.01 -14.25
C LYS A 110 -3.47 -1.49 -13.93
N VAL A 111 -2.62 -1.97 -13.01
CA VAL A 111 -2.48 -3.41 -12.73
C VAL A 111 -3.44 -3.93 -11.66
N LYS A 112 -4.24 -3.05 -11.01
CA LYS A 112 -5.12 -3.46 -9.89
C LYS A 112 -6.30 -4.36 -10.29
N LYS A 113 -6.78 -4.29 -11.54
CA LYS A 113 -8.09 -4.86 -11.97
C LYS A 113 -8.35 -6.30 -11.52
N ASP A 114 -7.33 -7.16 -11.53
CA ASP A 114 -7.47 -8.57 -11.20
C ASP A 114 -6.78 -9.03 -9.91
N ARG A 115 -6.36 -8.08 -9.06
CA ARG A 115 -5.65 -8.36 -7.82
C ARG A 115 -6.05 -7.41 -6.70
N VAL A 116 -5.57 -7.69 -5.49
CA VAL A 116 -5.61 -6.78 -4.34
C VAL A 116 -4.21 -6.26 -4.11
N ILE A 117 -4.06 -4.94 -3.96
CA ILE A 117 -2.76 -4.34 -3.68
C ILE A 117 -2.82 -3.68 -2.31
N PHE A 118 -2.01 -4.15 -1.36
CA PHE A 118 -1.81 -3.51 -0.08
C PHE A 118 -0.62 -2.56 -0.17
N ILE A 119 -0.80 -1.31 0.26
CA ILE A 119 0.25 -0.30 0.28
C ILE A 119 0.31 0.29 1.67
N THR A 120 1.49 0.30 2.29
CA THR A 120 1.74 1.19 3.43
C THR A 120 2.28 2.52 2.94
N THR A 121 1.85 3.59 3.58
CA THR A 121 2.40 4.92 3.34
C THR A 121 2.19 5.81 4.54
N HIS A 122 3.13 6.70 4.81
CA HIS A 122 2.95 7.83 5.73
C HIS A 122 2.50 9.10 4.98
N TYR A 123 2.41 9.06 3.65
CA TYR A 123 1.97 10.16 2.79
C TYR A 123 0.45 10.12 2.59
N MET A 124 -0.28 11.05 3.23
CA MET A 124 -1.74 11.14 3.10
C MET A 124 -2.19 11.50 1.68
N ASP A 125 -1.44 12.36 0.98
CA ASP A 125 -1.67 12.76 -0.41
C ASP A 125 -1.62 11.55 -1.35
N GLU A 126 -0.62 10.68 -1.19
CA GLU A 126 -0.54 9.41 -1.91
C GLU A 126 -1.76 8.55 -1.67
N ALA A 127 -2.11 8.34 -0.41
CA ALA A 127 -3.24 7.48 -0.06
C ALA A 127 -4.57 8.04 -0.58
N ASP A 128 -4.75 9.36 -0.59
CA ASP A 128 -5.94 9.99 -1.15
C ASP A 128 -6.07 9.79 -2.66
N ILE A 129 -4.96 9.69 -3.38
CA ILE A 129 -4.93 9.56 -4.83
C ILE A 129 -5.08 8.10 -5.28
N ILE A 130 -4.36 7.16 -4.65
CA ILE A 130 -4.26 5.79 -5.21
C ILE A 130 -5.10 4.74 -4.50
N THR A 131 -5.50 4.96 -3.24
CA THR A 131 -6.17 3.92 -2.45
C THR A 131 -7.68 4.06 -2.52
N ASP A 132 -8.35 2.94 -2.74
CA ASP A 132 -9.82 2.87 -2.77
C ASP A 132 -10.37 2.95 -1.33
N ARG A 133 -9.70 2.27 -0.41
CA ARG A 133 -9.94 2.32 1.04
C ARG A 133 -8.64 2.34 1.78
N LYS A 134 -8.67 2.91 2.98
CA LYS A 134 -7.51 3.00 3.83
C LYS A 134 -7.84 2.75 5.29
N LEU A 135 -6.87 2.13 5.96
CA LEU A 135 -6.88 1.80 7.37
C LEU A 135 -5.86 2.71 8.05
N ILE A 136 -6.25 3.35 9.15
CA ILE A 136 -5.34 4.19 9.95
C ILE A 136 -4.95 3.42 11.22
N LEU A 137 -3.65 3.16 11.36
CA LEU A 137 -3.00 2.57 12.52
C LEU A 137 -2.45 3.64 13.45
N ASN A 138 -2.56 3.37 14.75
CA ASN A 138 -1.92 4.13 15.79
C ASN A 138 -1.51 3.17 16.92
N HIS A 139 -0.21 3.04 17.18
CA HIS A 139 0.36 2.13 18.19
C HIS A 139 -0.16 0.69 18.09
N GLY A 140 -0.14 0.09 16.90
CA GLY A 140 -0.59 -1.29 16.66
C GLY A 140 -2.11 -1.49 16.66
N ILE A 141 -2.89 -0.43 16.93
CA ILE A 141 -4.35 -0.48 16.99
C ILE A 141 -4.94 0.19 15.75
N ILE A 142 -5.92 -0.48 15.14
CA ILE A 142 -6.72 0.07 14.05
C ILE A 142 -7.67 1.12 14.62
N ARG A 143 -7.53 2.38 14.19
CA ARG A 143 -8.37 3.49 14.67
C ARG A 143 -9.56 3.74 13.76
N CYS A 144 -9.38 3.67 12.46
CA CYS A 144 -10.46 3.84 11.51
C CYS A 144 -10.15 3.17 10.16
N LEU A 145 -11.21 2.95 9.39
CA LEU A 145 -11.18 2.25 8.11
C LEU A 145 -12.27 2.83 7.20
N GLY A 146 -11.91 3.20 5.98
CA GLY A 146 -12.89 3.71 5.01
C GLY A 146 -12.25 4.30 3.76
N SER A 147 -13.07 4.79 2.84
CA SER A 147 -12.58 5.60 1.71
C SER A 147 -12.13 6.98 2.20
N SER A 148 -11.32 7.67 1.39
CA SER A 148 -10.87 9.04 1.67
C SER A 148 -12.06 9.97 1.97
N VAL A 149 -13.13 9.88 1.16
CA VAL A 149 -14.33 10.71 1.31
C VAL A 149 -15.07 10.36 2.61
N TYR A 150 -15.28 9.07 2.88
CA TYR A 150 -15.97 8.63 4.09
C TYR A 150 -15.24 9.12 5.35
N LEU A 151 -13.92 8.93 5.41
CA LEU A 151 -13.14 9.32 6.59
C LEU A 151 -13.13 10.85 6.78
N LYS A 152 -12.94 11.62 5.71
CA LYS A 152 -12.97 13.09 5.78
C LYS A 152 -14.33 13.61 6.28
N ASN A 153 -15.43 13.04 5.78
CA ASN A 153 -16.78 13.40 6.21
C ASN A 153 -17.04 12.99 7.66
N HIS A 154 -16.67 11.75 8.03
CA HIS A 154 -16.88 11.20 9.38
C HIS A 154 -16.16 12.02 10.46
N PHE A 155 -14.94 12.48 10.17
CA PHE A 155 -14.15 13.30 11.09
C PHE A 155 -14.33 14.81 10.90
N GLN A 156 -15.32 15.24 10.11
CA GLN A 156 -15.64 16.66 9.86
C GLN A 156 -14.41 17.48 9.42
N MET A 157 -13.56 16.90 8.57
CA MET A 157 -12.39 17.59 8.04
C MET A 157 -12.85 18.74 7.15
N LYS A 158 -12.40 19.96 7.47
CA LYS A 158 -12.69 21.15 6.67
C LYS A 158 -11.92 21.08 5.35
N TYR A 159 -12.59 21.42 4.24
CA TYR A 159 -11.97 21.56 2.93
C TYR A 159 -11.61 23.02 2.71
N ASN A 160 -10.36 23.29 2.38
CA ASN A 160 -9.93 24.61 1.89
C ASN A 160 -9.83 24.51 0.36
N LEU A 161 -10.59 25.33 -0.35
CA LEU A 161 -10.53 25.46 -1.80
C LEU A 161 -9.86 26.79 -2.14
N GLU A 162 -8.65 26.74 -2.69
CA GLU A 162 -7.98 27.91 -3.25
C GLU A 162 -8.30 27.96 -4.75
N VAL A 163 -8.95 29.04 -5.17
CA VAL A 163 -9.29 29.29 -6.58
C VAL A 163 -8.45 30.46 -7.05
N GLU A 164 -7.46 30.18 -7.90
CA GLU A 164 -6.73 31.21 -8.62
C GLU A 164 -7.43 31.50 -9.95
N THR A 165 -7.69 32.78 -10.22
CA THR A 165 -8.25 33.22 -11.50
C THR A 165 -7.22 34.08 -12.22
N SER A 166 -7.10 33.90 -13.53
CA SER A 166 -6.22 34.69 -14.38
C SER A 166 -6.71 36.12 -14.63
N SER A 167 -7.88 36.49 -14.10
CA SER A 167 -8.49 37.81 -14.26
C SER A 167 -9.02 38.30 -12.91
N PRO A 168 -8.36 39.25 -12.23
CA PRO A 168 -8.95 39.89 -11.07
C PRO A 168 -10.20 40.64 -11.55
N LYS A 169 -11.39 40.11 -11.27
CA LYS A 169 -12.61 40.90 -11.39
C LYS A 169 -12.60 41.86 -10.23
N GLU A 170 -12.51 43.16 -10.55
CA GLU A 170 -12.77 44.27 -9.65
C GLU A 170 -14.07 43.98 -8.88
N VAL A 171 -13.94 43.89 -7.55
CA VAL A 171 -15.06 43.77 -6.60
C VAL A 171 -15.58 45.16 -6.31
#